data_AF-A0A0F8XNT7-F1
#
_entry.id   AF-A0A0F8XNT7-F1
#
_cell.length_a   1.000
_cell.length_b   1.000
_cell.length_c   1.000
_cell.angle_alpha   90.00
_cell.angle_beta   90.00
_cell.angle_gamma   90.00
#
_symmetry.space_group_name_H-M   'P 1'
#
loop_
_entity.id
_entity.type
_entity.pdbx_description
1 polymer ?
#
loop_
_entity_poly.entity_id
_entity_poly.type
_entity_poly.pdbx_seq_one_letter_code
_entity_poly.pdbx_strand_id
1 'polypeptide(L)'
;TAQGSSLHEAYENYLPYNEGWDTEISFAEEIEGVTFVGTLDSYNRISEELVSLKQTSIWGPSYKIEDYTIQENCYKWFLSKQDKEVKKIFVDVFYRNWKLADKNRNRNYPEIPFEVIELELWDNSKTEKLIRGKIKELLSNRPCNRADRWSKFSALISSTISVLP
;
A
#
# COMPACT_ATOMS: atom_id res chain seq x y z
N THR A 1 -1.20 14.95 -1.67
CA THR A 1 -0.99 16.28 -2.31
C THR A 1 -1.66 16.24 -3.66
N ALA A 2 -2.06 17.39 -4.23
CA ALA A 2 -2.69 17.43 -5.56
C ALA A 2 -1.86 16.69 -6.65
N GLN A 3 -0.52 16.75 -6.56
CA GLN A 3 0.37 16.03 -7.47
C GLN A 3 0.32 14.50 -7.32
N GLY A 4 0.12 14.00 -6.10
CA GLY A 4 0.02 12.55 -5.86
C GLY A 4 -1.28 11.99 -6.41
N SER A 5 -2.40 12.68 -6.18
CA SER A 5 -3.71 12.27 -6.70
C SER A 5 -3.79 12.32 -8.23
N SER A 6 -3.17 13.31 -8.88
CA SER A 6 -3.15 13.38 -10.35
C SER A 6 -2.32 12.27 -10.98
N LEU A 7 -1.30 11.74 -10.28
CA LEU A 7 -0.52 10.61 -10.78
C LEU A 7 -1.34 9.32 -10.78
N HIS A 8 -2.07 9.07 -9.68
CA HIS A 8 -3.00 7.96 -9.57
C HIS A 8 -4.08 8.04 -10.66
N GLU A 9 -4.74 9.20 -10.81
CA GLU A 9 -5.75 9.41 -11.85
C GLU A 9 -5.22 9.13 -13.27
N ALA A 10 -4.00 9.58 -13.60
CA ALA A 10 -3.42 9.33 -14.91
C ALA A 10 -3.15 7.83 -15.16
N TYR A 11 -2.70 7.12 -14.14
CA TYR A 11 -2.39 5.69 -14.23
C TYR A 11 -3.65 4.82 -14.26
N GLU A 12 -4.63 5.14 -13.42
CA GLU A 12 -5.96 4.52 -13.39
C GLU A 12 -6.69 4.67 -14.71
N ASN A 13 -6.56 5.81 -15.38
CA ASN A 13 -7.16 6.00 -16.70
C ASN A 13 -6.43 5.19 -17.78
N TYR A 14 -5.14 4.89 -17.62
CA TYR A 14 -4.35 4.21 -18.64
C TYR A 14 -4.41 2.67 -18.52
N LEU A 15 -4.30 2.13 -17.30
CA LEU A 15 -4.19 0.69 -17.08
C LEU A 15 -5.37 -0.15 -17.61
N PRO A 16 -6.65 0.27 -17.51
CA PRO A 16 -7.78 -0.53 -18.00
C PRO A 16 -7.77 -0.78 -19.51
N TYR A 17 -6.99 -0.01 -20.28
CA TYR A 17 -6.78 -0.28 -21.70
C TYR A 17 -5.84 -1.48 -21.95
N ASN A 18 -5.14 -1.94 -20.92
CA ASN A 18 -4.33 -3.16 -20.96
C ASN A 18 -5.14 -4.34 -20.38
N GLU A 19 -4.97 -5.52 -20.95
CA GLU A 19 -5.72 -6.70 -20.51
C GLU A 19 -5.40 -7.10 -19.06
N GLY A 20 -6.45 -7.48 -18.32
CA GLY A 20 -6.32 -8.10 -16.99
C GLY A 20 -6.31 -7.14 -15.80
N TRP A 21 -6.14 -5.84 -15.99
CA TRP A 21 -6.02 -4.87 -14.90
C TRP A 21 -7.36 -4.53 -14.25
N ASP A 22 -7.39 -4.56 -12.93
CA ASP A 22 -8.36 -3.93 -12.05
C ASP A 22 -7.66 -2.76 -11.34
N THR A 23 -8.33 -1.62 -11.20
CA THR A 23 -7.81 -0.42 -10.52
C THR A 23 -8.77 0.03 -9.42
N GLU A 24 -8.24 0.72 -8.40
CA GLU A 24 -9.00 1.29 -7.28
C GLU A 24 -9.98 0.28 -6.62
N ILE A 25 -9.45 -0.90 -6.28
CA ILE A 25 -10.27 -1.94 -5.65
C ILE A 25 -10.41 -1.61 -4.16
N SER A 26 -11.59 -1.15 -3.76
CA SER A 26 -11.94 -0.94 -2.36
C SER A 26 -12.42 -2.23 -1.68
N PHE A 27 -12.11 -2.35 -0.40
CA PHE A 27 -12.61 -3.42 0.45
C PHE A 27 -13.03 -2.87 1.83
N ALA A 28 -13.97 -3.57 2.45
CA ALA A 28 -14.39 -3.36 3.83
C ALA A 28 -14.61 -4.73 4.47
N GLU A 29 -13.89 -5.03 5.55
CA GLU A 29 -13.94 -6.34 6.23
C GLU A 29 -14.00 -6.13 7.73
N GLU A 30 -14.90 -6.83 8.42
CA GLU A 30 -14.99 -6.79 9.88
C GLU A 30 -14.23 -7.96 10.50
N ILE A 31 -13.28 -7.65 11.38
CA ILE A 31 -12.49 -8.64 12.11
C ILE A 31 -12.54 -8.30 13.58
N GLU A 32 -13.09 -9.20 14.40
CA GLU A 32 -13.18 -9.04 15.87
C GLU A 32 -13.82 -7.70 16.30
N GLY A 33 -14.88 -7.26 15.58
CA GLY A 33 -15.59 -6.01 15.85
C GLY A 33 -14.85 -4.74 15.38
N VAL A 34 -13.76 -4.88 14.63
CA VAL A 34 -13.03 -3.78 13.99
C VAL A 34 -13.18 -3.86 12.47
N THR A 35 -13.70 -2.80 11.86
CA THR A 35 -13.83 -2.70 10.40
C THR A 35 -12.54 -2.17 9.78
N PHE A 36 -11.92 -2.99 8.92
CA PHE A 36 -10.81 -2.61 8.06
C PHE A 36 -11.35 -2.09 6.74
N VAL A 37 -10.84 -0.95 6.30
CA VAL A 37 -11.22 -0.37 5.01
C VAL A 37 -9.96 0.07 4.28
N GLY A 38 -9.91 -0.20 2.99
CA GLY A 38 -8.79 0.24 2.18
C GLY A 38 -9.14 0.21 0.71
N THR A 39 -8.30 0.89 -0.05
CA THR A 39 -8.32 0.84 -1.50
C THR A 39 -6.91 0.53 -1.95
N LEU A 40 -6.77 -0.51 -2.77
CA LEU A 40 -5.52 -0.83 -3.45
C LEU A 40 -5.54 -0.20 -4.85
N ASP A 41 -4.36 0.23 -5.30
CA ASP A 41 -4.25 1.03 -6.53
C ASP A 41 -4.54 0.18 -7.77
N SER A 42 -3.87 -0.98 -7.91
CA SER A 42 -4.10 -1.85 -9.07
C SER A 42 -3.72 -3.32 -8.86
N TYR A 43 -4.43 -4.22 -9.53
CA TYR A 43 -4.19 -5.66 -9.54
C TYR A 43 -4.39 -6.23 -10.93
N ASN A 44 -3.44 -7.04 -11.41
CA ASN A 44 -3.55 -7.74 -12.68
C ASN A 44 -4.04 -9.17 -12.46
N ARG A 45 -5.22 -9.51 -12.98
CA ARG A 45 -5.86 -10.84 -12.86
C ARG A 45 -5.19 -11.95 -13.67
N ILE A 46 -4.42 -11.58 -14.71
CA ILE A 46 -3.77 -12.54 -15.61
C ILE A 46 -2.39 -12.89 -15.08
N SER A 47 -1.59 -11.87 -14.72
CA SER A 47 -0.26 -12.08 -14.14
C SER A 47 -0.27 -12.32 -12.63
N GLU A 48 -1.40 -12.06 -11.96
CA GLU A 48 -1.58 -12.15 -10.51
C GLU A 48 -0.60 -11.24 -9.75
N GLU A 49 -0.45 -10.02 -10.26
CA GLU A 49 0.48 -9.01 -9.75
C GLU A 49 -0.29 -7.89 -9.07
N LEU A 50 0.09 -7.56 -7.84
CA LEU A 50 -0.40 -6.38 -7.11
C LEU A 50 0.59 -5.23 -7.35
N VAL A 51 0.12 -4.09 -7.86
CA VAL A 51 0.97 -2.93 -8.14
C VAL A 51 0.44 -1.69 -7.45
N SER A 52 1.34 -1.04 -6.72
CA SER A 52 1.08 0.13 -5.89
C SER A 52 1.90 1.31 -6.37
N LEU A 53 1.28 2.48 -6.49
CA LEU A 53 1.94 3.69 -6.93
C LEU A 53 2.38 4.51 -5.73
N LYS A 54 3.64 4.93 -5.75
CA LYS A 54 4.17 5.81 -4.70
C LYS A 54 4.93 6.98 -5.31
N GLN A 55 4.49 8.18 -5.00
CA GLN A 55 5.29 9.38 -5.25
C GLN A 55 6.12 9.74 -4.01
N THR A 56 7.44 9.85 -4.15
CA THR A 56 8.31 10.19 -3.02
C THR A 56 9.56 10.94 -3.46
N SER A 57 10.36 11.39 -2.50
CA SER A 57 11.71 11.90 -2.81
C SER A 57 12.66 10.76 -3.14
N ILE A 58 13.77 11.06 -3.83
CA ILE A 58 14.79 10.07 -4.22
C ILE A 58 15.31 9.20 -3.07
N TRP A 59 15.38 9.73 -1.86
CA TRP A 59 15.81 9.00 -0.66
C TRP A 59 14.68 8.28 0.07
N GLY A 60 13.45 8.49 -0.36
CA GLY A 60 12.25 8.06 0.35
C GLY A 60 11.98 6.56 0.35
N PRO A 61 12.18 5.81 -0.76
CA PRO A 61 11.80 4.40 -0.82
C PRO A 61 12.52 3.55 0.20
N SER A 62 13.84 3.73 0.36
CA SER A 62 14.64 2.92 1.28
C SER A 62 14.15 2.97 2.73
N TYR A 63 13.63 4.11 3.18
CA TYR A 63 13.09 4.26 4.54
C TYR A 63 11.63 3.82 4.69
N LYS A 64 10.95 3.49 3.59
CA LYS A 64 9.53 3.15 3.57
C LYS A 64 9.26 1.75 3.03
N ILE A 65 10.29 1.04 2.60
CA ILE A 65 10.13 -0.28 1.98
C ILE A 65 9.41 -1.25 2.90
N GLU A 66 9.73 -1.23 4.20
CA GLU A 66 9.04 -2.05 5.21
C GLU A 66 7.56 -1.66 5.37
N ASP A 67 7.27 -0.35 5.40
CA ASP A 67 5.90 0.16 5.46
C ASP A 67 5.08 -0.29 4.23
N TYR A 68 5.69 -0.23 3.03
CA TYR A 68 5.06 -0.67 1.79
C TYR A 68 4.84 -2.18 1.79
N THR A 69 5.85 -2.97 2.18
CA THR A 69 5.73 -4.42 2.33
C THR A 69 4.58 -4.78 3.27
N ILE A 70 4.44 -4.11 4.42
CA ILE A 70 3.32 -4.36 5.35
C ILE A 70 1.99 -4.00 4.69
N GLN A 71 1.87 -2.80 4.12
CA GLN A 71 0.62 -2.32 3.51
C GLN A 71 0.15 -3.25 2.40
N GLU A 72 1.02 -3.55 1.44
CA GLU A 72 0.65 -4.32 0.26
C GLU A 72 0.40 -5.79 0.60
N ASN A 73 1.10 -6.36 1.60
CA ASN A 73 0.78 -7.72 2.06
C ASN A 73 -0.57 -7.79 2.79
N CYS A 74 -1.01 -6.72 3.46
CA CYS A 74 -2.38 -6.64 3.98
C CYS A 74 -3.40 -6.67 2.82
N TYR A 75 -3.20 -5.88 1.76
CA TYR A 75 -4.06 -5.90 0.57
C TYR A 75 -4.09 -7.27 -0.11
N LYS A 76 -2.93 -7.91 -0.26
CA LYS A 76 -2.82 -9.29 -0.75
C LYS A 76 -3.64 -10.27 0.11
N TRP A 77 -3.60 -10.13 1.44
CA TRP A 77 -4.40 -10.96 2.33
C TRP A 77 -5.91 -10.74 2.10
N PHE A 78 -6.37 -9.51 1.91
CA PHE A 78 -7.76 -9.22 1.55
C PHE A 78 -8.15 -9.81 0.18
N LEU A 79 -7.31 -9.65 -0.84
CA LEU A 79 -7.53 -10.26 -2.16
C LEU A 79 -7.68 -11.78 -2.05
N SER A 80 -6.90 -12.43 -1.20
CA SER A 80 -7.01 -13.88 -0.97
C SER A 80 -8.34 -14.31 -0.33
N LYS A 81 -9.05 -13.41 0.36
CA LYS A 81 -10.41 -13.67 0.88
C LYS A 81 -11.47 -13.60 -0.21
N GLN A 82 -11.13 -13.02 -1.36
CA GLN A 82 -11.97 -12.93 -2.56
C GLN A 82 -11.55 -13.95 -3.63
N ASP A 83 -10.84 -15.01 -3.23
CA ASP A 83 -10.28 -16.04 -4.12
C ASP A 83 -9.36 -15.48 -5.23
N LYS A 84 -8.74 -14.30 -5.00
CA LYS A 84 -7.75 -13.70 -5.89
C LYS A 84 -6.34 -14.01 -5.40
N GLU A 85 -5.57 -14.73 -6.21
CA GLU A 85 -4.17 -15.05 -5.93
C GLU A 85 -3.27 -13.86 -6.30
N VAL A 86 -2.21 -13.66 -5.51
CA VAL A 86 -1.15 -12.67 -5.78
C VAL A 86 0.18 -13.39 -5.71
N LYS A 87 0.89 -13.43 -6.83
CA LYS A 87 2.21 -14.07 -6.98
C LYS A 87 3.36 -13.11 -6.79
N LYS A 88 3.16 -11.82 -7.06
CA LYS A 88 4.17 -10.78 -6.88
C LYS A 88 3.53 -9.46 -6.46
N ILE A 89 4.30 -8.67 -5.74
CA ILE A 89 3.91 -7.32 -5.31
C ILE A 89 4.98 -6.36 -5.82
N PHE A 90 4.56 -5.33 -6.52
CA PHE A 90 5.44 -4.27 -7.00
C PHE A 90 5.01 -2.91 -6.48
N VAL A 91 6.00 -2.04 -6.29
CA VAL A 91 5.80 -0.62 -6.04
C VAL A 91 6.44 0.17 -7.16
N ASP A 92 5.61 0.90 -7.88
CA ASP A 92 5.99 1.84 -8.92
C ASP A 92 6.27 3.20 -8.26
N VAL A 93 7.55 3.53 -8.16
CA VAL A 93 8.03 4.73 -7.47
C VAL A 93 8.30 5.85 -8.47
N PHE A 94 7.64 7.00 -8.26
CA PHE A 94 7.90 8.23 -8.98
C PHE A 94 8.64 9.26 -8.13
N TYR A 95 9.78 9.73 -8.62
CA TYR A 95 10.67 10.62 -7.89
C TYR A 95 10.40 12.10 -8.17
N ARG A 96 9.81 12.80 -7.20
CA ARG A 96 9.43 14.22 -7.35
C ARG A 96 10.60 15.21 -7.41
N ASN A 97 11.78 14.81 -6.93
CA ASN A 97 12.96 15.68 -6.83
C ASN A 97 14.18 15.10 -7.56
N TRP A 98 13.93 14.26 -8.57
CA TRP A 98 14.99 13.71 -9.42
C TRP A 98 15.67 14.82 -10.24
N LYS A 99 17.00 14.76 -10.37
CA LYS A 99 17.81 15.74 -11.13
C LYS A 99 18.87 15.05 -11.98
N LEU A 100 18.92 15.39 -13.26
CA LEU A 100 19.93 14.90 -14.20
C LEU A 100 21.37 15.21 -13.74
N ALA A 101 21.59 16.38 -13.11
CA ALA A 101 22.90 16.76 -12.59
C ALA A 101 23.39 15.82 -11.46
N ASP A 102 22.48 15.34 -10.62
CA ASP A 102 22.81 14.42 -9.52
C ASP A 102 23.08 13.01 -10.05
N LYS A 103 22.30 12.57 -11.05
CA LYS A 103 22.55 11.33 -11.80
C LYS A 103 23.98 11.27 -12.34
N ASN A 104 24.45 12.33 -13.00
CA ASN A 104 25.79 12.36 -13.59
C ASN A 104 26.91 12.34 -12.54
N ARG A 105 26.62 12.65 -11.28
CA ARG A 105 27.61 12.73 -10.19
C ARG A 105 27.62 11.50 -9.28
N ASN A 106 26.53 10.76 -9.19
CA ASN A 106 26.36 9.66 -8.26
C ASN A 106 25.92 8.38 -8.99
N ARG A 107 26.76 7.35 -8.97
CA ARG A 107 26.47 6.04 -9.59
C ARG A 107 25.30 5.29 -8.96
N ASN A 108 24.93 5.62 -7.72
CA ASN A 108 23.82 5.00 -7.00
C ASN A 108 22.53 5.84 -7.10
N TYR A 109 22.49 6.82 -8.01
CA TYR A 109 21.30 7.62 -8.27
C TYR A 109 20.48 6.98 -9.39
N PRO A 110 19.14 6.88 -9.28
CA PRO A 110 18.28 6.32 -10.32
C PRO A 110 18.52 6.93 -11.70
N GLU A 111 18.58 6.07 -12.71
CA GLU A 111 18.88 6.45 -14.10
C GLU A 111 17.82 7.37 -14.72
N ILE A 112 16.56 7.19 -14.28
CA ILE A 112 15.36 7.91 -14.68
C ILE A 112 14.54 8.26 -13.42
N PRO A 113 13.57 9.20 -13.47
CA PRO A 113 12.74 9.61 -12.32
C PRO A 113 11.69 8.57 -11.91
N PHE A 114 11.94 7.29 -12.18
CA PHE A 114 11.02 6.17 -11.98
C PHE A 114 11.79 4.91 -11.60
N GLU A 115 11.23 4.09 -10.73
CA GLU A 115 11.77 2.79 -10.35
C GLU A 115 10.65 1.81 -9.99
N VAL A 116 10.78 0.55 -10.42
CA VAL A 116 9.90 -0.54 -10.01
C VAL A 116 10.61 -1.35 -8.94
N ILE A 117 9.98 -1.51 -7.79
CA ILE A 117 10.54 -2.24 -6.66
C ILE A 117 9.66 -3.46 -6.37
N GLU A 118 10.23 -4.66 -6.46
CA GLU A 118 9.56 -5.90 -6.02
C GLU A 118 9.61 -5.99 -4.48
N LEU A 119 8.46 -6.20 -3.85
CA LEU A 119 8.34 -6.36 -2.40
C LEU A 119 8.36 -7.83 -1.99
N GLU A 120 8.76 -8.08 -0.74
CA GLU A 120 8.67 -9.42 -0.16
C GLU A 120 7.21 -9.88 -0.09
N LEU A 121 6.90 -11.01 -0.72
CA LEU A 121 5.59 -11.64 -0.60
C LEU A 121 5.50 -12.46 0.69
N TRP A 122 4.48 -12.20 1.51
CA TRP A 122 4.25 -12.92 2.76
C TRP A 122 3.19 -14.02 2.61
N ASP A 123 3.35 -15.07 3.41
CA ASP A 123 2.29 -16.04 3.65
C ASP A 123 1.10 -15.36 4.34
N ASN A 124 -0.11 -15.80 4.01
CA ASN A 124 -1.34 -15.26 4.60
C ASN A 124 -1.35 -15.39 6.13
N SER A 125 -0.73 -16.44 6.68
CA SER A 125 -0.63 -16.63 8.13
C SER A 125 0.25 -15.58 8.82
N LYS A 126 1.30 -15.09 8.16
CA LYS A 126 2.18 -14.02 8.67
C LYS A 126 1.40 -12.70 8.72
N THR A 127 0.72 -12.36 7.64
CA THR A 127 -0.11 -11.15 7.55
C THR A 127 -1.27 -11.19 8.54
N GLU A 128 -1.97 -12.32 8.65
CA GLU A 128 -3.10 -12.46 9.58
C GLU A 128 -2.68 -12.27 11.04
N LYS A 129 -1.52 -12.82 11.44
CA LYS A 129 -0.96 -12.58 12.78
C LYS A 129 -0.67 -11.09 13.02
N LEU A 130 -0.14 -10.38 12.01
CA LEU A 130 0.09 -8.94 12.11
C LEU A 130 -1.22 -8.17 12.29
N ILE A 131 -2.23 -8.46 11.47
CA ILE A 131 -3.55 -7.81 11.54
C ILE A 131 -4.19 -8.04 12.91
N ARG A 132 -4.28 -9.29 13.38
CA ARG A 132 -4.86 -9.60 14.70
C ARG A 132 -4.06 -9.00 15.85
N GLY A 133 -2.73 -8.96 15.74
CA GLY A 133 -1.88 -8.26 16.70
C GLY A 133 -2.23 -6.77 16.82
N LYS A 134 -2.50 -6.12 15.68
CA LYS A 134 -2.93 -4.73 15.63
C LYS A 134 -4.34 -4.51 16.18
N ILE A 135 -5.27 -5.40 15.90
CA ILE A 135 -6.62 -5.35 16.50
C ILE A 135 -6.52 -5.42 18.02
N LYS A 136 -5.76 -6.38 18.55
CA LYS A 136 -5.55 -6.51 20.00
C LYS A 136 -4.93 -5.27 20.61
N GLU A 137 -3.97 -4.65 19.92
CA GLU A 137 -3.37 -3.38 20.32
C GLU A 137 -4.41 -2.26 20.40
N LEU A 138 -5.30 -2.16 19.41
CA LEU A 138 -6.38 -1.17 19.36
C LEU A 138 -7.42 -1.41 20.47
N LEU A 139 -7.86 -2.66 20.67
CA LEU A 139 -8.87 -3.04 21.65
C LEU A 139 -8.35 -3.01 23.10
N SER A 140 -7.03 -2.94 23.30
CA SER A 140 -6.41 -2.90 24.64
C SER A 140 -6.72 -1.64 25.46
N ASN A 141 -7.51 -0.70 24.92
CA ASN A 141 -7.99 0.52 25.59
C ASN A 141 -6.87 1.40 26.17
N ARG A 142 -5.63 1.25 25.66
CA ARG A 142 -4.55 2.16 26.00
C ARG A 142 -4.89 3.56 25.47
N PRO A 143 -4.71 4.63 26.26
CA PRO A 143 -4.94 5.98 25.76
C PRO A 143 -4.05 6.21 24.55
N CYS A 144 -4.67 6.46 23.39
CA CYS A 144 -4.01 6.77 22.13
C CYS A 144 -3.05 7.94 22.38
N ASN A 145 -1.75 7.64 22.46
CA ASN A 145 -0.75 8.66 22.74
C ASN A 145 -0.49 9.46 21.45
N ARG A 146 0.22 10.59 21.55
CA ARG A 146 0.48 11.44 20.37
C ARG A 146 1.22 10.69 19.25
N ALA A 147 2.00 9.65 19.57
CA ALA A 147 2.68 8.82 18.57
C ALA A 147 1.72 7.83 17.88
N ASP A 148 0.70 7.33 18.59
CA ASP A 148 -0.35 6.46 18.03
C ASP A 148 -1.21 7.19 16.97
N ARG A 149 -1.47 8.50 17.14
CA ARG A 149 -2.19 9.33 16.14
C ARG A 149 -1.49 9.40 14.77
N TRP A 150 -0.18 9.20 14.75
CA TRP A 150 0.64 9.17 13.54
C TRP A 150 1.12 7.75 13.21
N SER A 151 0.65 6.74 13.94
CA SER A 151 0.93 5.35 13.60
C SER A 151 0.25 5.07 12.26
N LYS A 152 1.08 4.83 11.24
CA LYS A 152 0.70 4.80 9.83
C LYS A 152 -0.34 3.74 9.48
N PHE A 153 -0.61 2.82 10.40
CA PHE A 153 -1.67 1.81 10.31
C PHE A 153 -3.07 2.40 10.50
N SER A 154 -3.21 3.54 11.19
CA SER A 154 -4.48 4.25 11.39
C SER A 154 -5.12 4.73 10.08
N ALA A 155 -4.35 4.83 8.99
CA ALA A 155 -4.88 5.24 7.68
C ALA A 155 -5.64 4.12 6.93
N LEU A 156 -5.46 2.86 7.33
CA LEU A 156 -6.15 1.67 6.79
C LEU A 156 -7.37 1.25 7.63
N ILE A 157 -7.67 2.02 8.68
CA ILE A 157 -8.75 1.73 9.62
C ILE A 157 -9.50 3.04 9.83
N SER A 158 -10.51 3.29 9.01
CA SER A 158 -11.46 4.36 9.30
C SER A 158 -12.32 3.92 10.48
N SER A 159 -12.07 4.51 11.65
CA SER A 159 -12.88 4.28 12.84
C SER A 159 -14.26 4.93 12.65
N THR A 160 -15.23 4.19 12.11
CA THR A 160 -16.64 4.44 12.43
C THR A 160 -17.02 3.48 13.54
N ILE A 161 -16.52 3.74 14.76
CA ILE A 161 -17.14 3.20 15.97
C ILE A 161 -18.45 3.98 16.14
N SER A 162 -19.49 3.55 15.44
CA SER A 162 -20.86 3.84 15.86
C SER A 162 -21.26 2.71 16.79
N VAL A 163 -21.11 2.97 18.09
CA VAL A 163 -21.86 2.18 19.09
C VAL A 163 -23.32 2.53 18.84
N LEU A 164 -24.03 1.67 18.11
CA LEU A 164 -25.48 1.76 18.03
C LEU A 164 -26.05 1.54 19.45
N PRO A 165 -27.07 2.32 19.84
CA PRO A 165 -27.68 2.25 21.18
C PRO A 165 -28.37 0.92 21.47
#